data_AF-A0A6L7UTK6-F1
#
_entry.id   AF-A0A6L7UTK6-F1
#
_cell.length_a   1.000
_cell.length_b   1.000
_cell.length_c   1.000
_cell.angle_alpha   90.00
_cell.angle_beta   90.00
_cell.angle_gamma   90.00
#
_symmetry.space_group_name_H-M   'P 1'
#
loop_
_entity.id
_entity.type
_entity.pdbx_description
1 polymer ?
#
loop_
_entity_poly.entity_id
_entity_poly.type
_entity_poly.pdbx_seq_one_letter_code
_entity_poly.pdbx_strand_id
1 'polypeptide(L)'
;MRTLSRTVGAAAWAALMVLVPARLWAQGTSPWVDAVNELQTQFTGPIARGLSLIAIVVGGLMFAFGEGGSKRTLAGIIFGIGMAVGAVNFLGWLF
;
A
#
# COMPACT_ATOMS: atom_id res chain seq x y z
N MET A 1 -36.92 23.21 25.68
CA MET A 1 -36.11 23.40 24.45
C MET A 1 -34.66 23.83 24.69
N ARG A 2 -34.32 24.64 25.71
CA ARG A 2 -32.94 25.09 25.98
C ARG A 2 -31.98 24.04 26.57
N THR A 3 -32.50 22.94 27.12
CA THR A 3 -31.69 21.85 27.70
C THR A 3 -31.27 20.82 26.67
N LEU A 4 -32.09 20.61 25.63
CA LEU A 4 -31.81 19.69 24.52
C LEU A 4 -30.66 20.19 23.63
N SER A 5 -30.56 21.50 23.42
CA SER A 5 -29.46 22.10 22.65
C SER A 5 -28.11 22.03 23.39
N ARG A 6 -28.14 22.01 24.74
CA ARG A 6 -26.93 21.92 25.57
C ARG A 6 -26.35 20.51 25.58
N THR A 7 -27.18 19.48 25.58
CA THR A 7 -26.72 18.08 25.52
C THR A 7 -26.19 17.71 24.14
N VAL A 8 -26.82 18.20 23.07
CA VAL A 8 -26.31 18.03 21.69
C VAL A 8 -24.98 18.76 21.49
N GLY A 9 -24.84 19.97 22.02
CA GLY A 9 -23.57 20.70 22.00
C GLY A 9 -22.46 19.97 22.77
N ALA A 10 -22.75 19.47 23.97
CA ALA A 10 -21.78 18.71 24.77
C ALA A 10 -21.36 17.39 24.10
N ALA A 11 -22.29 16.68 23.45
CA ALA A 11 -21.98 15.47 22.69
C ALA A 11 -21.11 15.74 21.46
N ALA A 12 -21.36 16.84 20.74
CA ALA A 12 -20.53 17.27 19.61
C ALA A 12 -19.10 17.64 20.07
N TRP A 13 -18.98 18.34 21.20
CA TRP A 13 -17.67 18.67 21.79
C TRP A 13 -16.92 17.41 22.27
N ALA A 14 -17.60 16.47 22.91
CA ALA A 14 -16.99 15.20 23.32
C ALA A 14 -16.53 14.37 22.11
N ALA A 15 -17.34 14.31 21.04
CA ALA A 15 -16.96 13.64 19.79
C ALA A 15 -15.73 14.28 19.14
N LEU A 16 -15.65 15.61 19.13
CA LEU A 16 -14.49 16.35 18.62
C LEU A 16 -13.23 16.05 19.44
N MET A 17 -13.33 16.03 20.78
CA MET A 17 -12.20 15.74 21.68
C MET A 17 -11.70 14.30 21.58
N VAL A 18 -12.52 13.36 21.08
CA VAL A 18 -12.12 11.96 20.83
C VAL A 18 -11.53 11.77 19.43
N LEU A 19 -11.92 12.57 18.44
CA LEU A 19 -11.42 12.50 17.05
C LEU A 19 -10.08 13.25 16.85
N VAL A 20 -9.82 14.29 17.63
CA VAL A 20 -8.60 15.12 17.53
C VAL A 20 -7.30 14.42 17.97
N PRO A 21 -7.26 13.56 19.02
CA PRO A 21 -6.04 12.91 19.48
C PRO A 21 -5.37 12.05 18.38
N ALA A 22 -6.15 11.40 17.50
CA ALA A 22 -5.59 10.53 16.46
C ALA A 22 -4.62 11.26 15.51
N ARG A 23 -4.75 12.59 15.35
CA ARG A 23 -3.88 13.40 14.48
C ARG A 23 -2.70 14.03 15.24
N LEU A 24 -2.80 14.23 16.55
CA LEU A 24 -1.75 14.83 17.38
C LEU A 24 -0.63 13.83 17.72
N TRP A 25 -0.93 12.53 17.77
CA TRP A 25 0.07 11.48 18.04
C TRP A 25 1.01 11.24 16.84
N ALA A 26 0.74 11.84 15.69
CA ALA A 26 1.60 11.81 14.51
C ALA A 26 2.63 12.97 14.47
N GLN A 27 2.60 13.93 15.39
CA GLN A 27 3.47 15.11 15.35
C GLN A 27 4.85 14.91 16.00
N GLY A 28 5.19 13.70 16.45
CA GLY A 28 6.46 13.39 17.11
C GLY A 28 7.60 12.98 16.17
N THR A 29 7.30 12.66 14.90
CA THR A 29 8.27 12.13 13.94
C THR A 29 8.59 13.19 12.89
N SER A 30 9.86 13.31 12.52
CA SER A 30 10.28 14.20 11.44
C SER A 30 9.48 13.88 10.16
N PRO A 31 8.90 14.88 9.46
CA PRO A 31 8.16 14.65 8.21
C PRO A 31 8.95 13.87 7.15
N TRP A 32 10.29 13.96 7.21
CA TRP A 32 11.20 13.22 6.35
C TRP A 32 11.27 11.73 6.70
N VAL A 33 11.22 11.39 7.99
CA VAL A 33 11.23 10.00 8.46
C VAL A 33 9.89 9.34 8.16
N ASP A 34 8.78 10.06 8.33
CA ASP A 34 7.46 9.57 7.95
C ASP A 34 7.35 9.35 6.43
N ALA A 35 7.85 10.28 5.62
CA ALA A 35 7.90 10.11 4.17
C ALA A 35 8.72 8.89 3.76
N VAL A 36 9.85 8.61 4.42
CA VAL A 36 10.67 7.43 4.15
C VAL A 36 9.93 6.14 4.53
N ASN A 37 9.22 6.11 5.66
CA ASN A 37 8.40 4.96 6.08
C ASN A 37 7.23 4.72 5.11
N GLU A 38 6.59 5.80 4.67
CA GLU A 38 5.51 5.71 3.69
C GLU A 38 6.04 5.20 2.34
N LEU A 39 7.21 5.65 1.87
CA LEU A 39 7.85 5.10 0.69
C LEU A 39 8.13 3.60 0.83
N GLN A 40 8.69 3.14 1.95
CA GLN A 40 8.94 1.71 2.19
C GLN A 40 7.64 0.89 2.12
N THR A 41 6.57 1.41 2.72
CA THR A 41 5.24 0.77 2.69
C THR A 41 4.68 0.72 1.27
N GLN A 42 4.86 1.78 0.49
CA GLN A 42 4.39 1.86 -0.89
C GLN A 42 5.16 0.90 -1.82
N PHE A 43 6.48 0.80 -1.65
CA PHE A 43 7.33 -0.11 -2.43
C PHE A 43 7.03 -1.58 -2.15
N THR A 44 6.78 -1.93 -0.89
CA THR A 44 6.48 -3.31 -0.50
C THR A 44 5.04 -3.72 -0.83
N GLY A 45 4.05 -2.82 -0.73
CA GLY A 45 2.65 -3.18 -1.00
C GLY A 45 2.16 -2.81 -2.41
N PRO A 46 1.67 -1.58 -2.63
CA PRO A 46 1.00 -1.18 -3.87
C PRO A 46 1.89 -1.22 -5.11
N ILE A 47 3.13 -0.72 -5.05
CA ILE A 47 4.01 -0.63 -6.22
C ILE A 47 4.42 -2.02 -6.69
N ALA A 48 4.84 -2.91 -5.78
CA ALA A 48 5.22 -4.28 -6.11
C ALA A 48 4.09 -5.07 -6.79
N ARG A 49 2.85 -4.93 -6.27
CA ARG A 49 1.66 -5.54 -6.86
C ARG A 49 1.33 -4.95 -8.24
N GLY A 50 1.44 -3.63 -8.39
CA GLY A 50 1.24 -2.94 -9.66
C GLY A 50 2.22 -3.39 -10.75
N LEU A 51 3.52 -3.45 -10.44
CA LEU A 51 4.55 -3.92 -11.37
C LEU A 51 4.34 -5.38 -11.77
N SER A 52 3.94 -6.22 -10.81
CA SER A 52 3.61 -7.63 -11.08
C SER A 52 2.43 -7.76 -12.05
N LEU A 53 1.38 -6.96 -11.89
CA LEU A 53 0.25 -6.93 -12.82
C LEU A 53 0.67 -6.51 -14.24
N ILE A 54 1.46 -5.44 -14.36
CA ILE A 54 1.97 -4.96 -15.66
C ILE A 54 2.80 -6.04 -16.34
N ALA A 55 3.68 -6.73 -15.61
CA ALA A 55 4.50 -7.81 -16.15
C ALA A 55 3.65 -8.98 -16.68
N ILE A 56 2.55 -9.33 -15.99
CA ILE A 56 1.61 -10.36 -16.46
C ILE A 56 0.93 -9.93 -17.76
N VAL A 57 0.45 -8.69 -17.84
CA VAL A 57 -0.24 -8.17 -19.03
C VAL A 57 0.69 -8.15 -20.25
N VAL A 58 1.90 -7.60 -20.09
CA VAL A 58 2.90 -7.56 -21.16
C VAL A 58 3.34 -8.98 -21.55
N GLY A 59 3.51 -9.86 -20.56
CA GLY A 59 3.80 -11.28 -20.80
C GLY A 59 2.72 -12.00 -21.58
N GLY A 60 1.45 -11.75 -21.26
CA GLY A 60 0.29 -12.31 -21.97
C GLY A 60 0.19 -11.83 -23.42
N LEU A 61 0.50 -10.56 -23.68
CA LEU A 61 0.55 -10.02 -25.05
C LEU A 61 1.70 -10.64 -25.86
N MET A 62 2.88 -10.74 -25.26
CA MET A 62 4.04 -11.42 -25.87
C MET A 62 3.76 -12.91 -26.13
N PHE A 63 2.97 -13.56 -25.26
CA PHE A 63 2.53 -14.94 -25.47
C PHE A 63 1.56 -15.05 -26.65
N ALA A 64 0.63 -14.10 -26.78
CA ALA A 64 -0.40 -14.11 -27.82
C ALA A 64 0.16 -13.86 -29.23
N PHE A 65 1.20 -13.03 -29.36
CA PHE A 65 1.80 -12.64 -30.65
C PHE A 65 3.20 -13.22 -30.90
N GLY A 66 3.75 -14.00 -29.95
CA GLY A 66 5.11 -14.52 -30.02
C GLY A 66 5.20 -15.82 -30.83
N GLU A 67 5.59 -15.72 -32.09
CA GLU A 67 5.98 -16.87 -32.92
C GLU A 67 7.23 -17.55 -32.32
N GLY A 68 7.05 -18.70 -31.66
CA GLY A 68 8.11 -19.69 -31.39
C GLY A 68 8.96 -19.52 -30.12
N GLY A 69 9.06 -18.34 -29.50
CA GLY A 69 9.94 -18.10 -28.33
C GLY A 69 9.29 -18.20 -26.94
N SER A 70 7.98 -18.43 -26.89
CA SER A 70 7.13 -18.06 -25.75
C SER A 70 7.41 -18.79 -24.43
N LYS A 71 7.83 -20.07 -24.47
CA LYS A 71 7.99 -20.89 -23.24
C LYS A 71 9.09 -20.39 -22.30
N ARG A 72 10.22 -19.91 -22.84
CA ARG A 72 11.32 -19.37 -22.02
C ARG A 72 10.98 -18.01 -21.45
N THR A 73 10.29 -17.18 -22.23
CA THR A 73 9.82 -15.86 -21.80
C THR A 73 8.76 -15.97 -20.70
N LEU A 74 7.79 -16.87 -20.86
CA LEU A 74 6.75 -17.11 -19.85
C LEU A 74 7.36 -17.59 -18.52
N ALA A 75 8.30 -18.53 -18.57
CA ALA A 75 8.99 -19.02 -17.38
C ALA A 75 9.76 -17.90 -16.66
N GLY A 76 10.44 -17.02 -17.40
CA GLY A 76 11.15 -15.87 -16.84
C GLY A 76 10.21 -14.86 -16.17
N ILE A 77 9.03 -14.61 -16.74
CA ILE A 77 8.03 -13.70 -16.18
C ILE A 77 7.43 -14.27 -14.89
N ILE A 78 7.02 -15.55 -14.89
CA ILE A 78 6.47 -16.21 -13.69
C ILE A 78 7.52 -16.25 -12.58
N PHE A 79 8.77 -16.59 -12.91
CA PHE A 79 9.87 -16.61 -11.95
C PHE A 79 10.15 -15.20 -11.39
N GLY A 80 10.21 -14.17 -12.25
CA GLY A 80 10.43 -12.79 -11.84
C GLY A 80 9.33 -12.25 -10.92
N ILE A 81 8.06 -12.55 -11.22
CA ILE A 81 6.93 -12.19 -10.35
C ILE A 81 7.02 -12.92 -9.01
N GLY A 82 7.29 -14.22 -9.01
CA GLY A 82 7.47 -15.01 -7.80
C GLY A 82 8.58 -14.45 -6.90
N MET A 83 9.72 -14.05 -7.48
CA MET A 83 10.80 -13.42 -6.74
C MET A 83 10.42 -12.02 -6.23
N ALA A 84 9.74 -11.20 -7.03
CA ALA A 84 9.31 -9.87 -6.60
C ALA A 84 8.35 -9.93 -5.41
N VAL A 85 7.35 -10.80 -5.47
CA VAL A 85 6.39 -11.00 -4.36
C VAL A 85 7.06 -11.68 -3.16
N GLY A 86 7.97 -12.63 -3.39
CA GLY A 86 8.75 -13.26 -2.33
C GLY A 86 9.64 -12.28 -1.57
N ALA A 87 10.30 -11.36 -2.27
CA ALA A 87 11.15 -10.33 -1.69
C ALA A 87 10.37 -9.39 -0.76
N VAL A 88 9.15 -9.01 -1.14
CA VAL A 88 8.23 -8.23 -0.28
C VAL A 88 7.94 -8.96 1.02
N ASN A 89 7.60 -10.25 0.95
CA ASN A 89 7.31 -11.05 2.14
C ASN A 89 8.54 -11.25 3.02
N PHE A 90 9.73 -11.40 2.42
CA PHE A 90 10.99 -11.50 3.15
C PHE A 90 11.34 -10.19 3.89
N LEU A 91 11.17 -9.04 3.23
CA LEU A 91 11.39 -7.73 3.85
C LEU A 91 10.44 -7.48 5.03
N GLY A 92 9.18 -7.92 4.93
CA GLY A 92 8.22 -7.84 6.03
C GLY A 92 8.50 -8.78 7.21
N TRP A 93 9.41 -9.76 7.08
CA TRP A 93 9.90 -10.58 8.20
C TRP A 93 11.19 -10.02 8.82
N LEU A 94 12.02 -9.37 8.01
CA LEU A 94 13.33 -8.84 8.41
C LEU A 94 13.23 -7.61 9.33
N PHE A 95 12.15 -6.84 9.18
CA PHE A 95 11.86 -5.61 9.91
C PHE A 95 10.54 -5.74 10.66
#